data_AF-A0A529ADJ6-F1
#
_entry.id   AF-A0A529ADJ6-F1
#
_cell.length_a   1.000
_cell.length_b   1.000
_cell.length_c   1.000
_cell.angle_alpha   90.00
_cell.angle_beta   90.00
_cell.angle_gamma   90.00
#
_symmetry.space_group_name_H-M   'P 1'
#
loop_
_entity.id
_entity.type
_entity.pdbx_description
1 polymer ?
#
loop_
_entity_poly.entity_id
_entity_poly.type
_entity_poly.pdbx_seq_one_letter_code
_entity_poly.pdbx_strand_id
1 'polypeptide(L)'
;MAQHIAQKLRLTVALLGTVSRKDLAAAFRNVNPNTAFDLGRADKWLQGRAQPRQLSVYDDWSKLLKLEQSGAWIAQSDLPGFTAAICARHGIDRTELERRAGAQFEASSGHEERSLGLALAGTYACYSHALSPYYRGQLIRGSLSIETGPGPHGLTAAYREVLPTGQLLVGGPVTPTKRGLYAFLKETDGDAHFFLCLFPQSRPGSVLGGYMCGGAIIGPEPQPSLTRILIVRLRDPTPEAWGGYLPPDGSIARDLASLGLTIEQPEAVDRQLAQFLVADSKDGGASQIPPAEFRAILDVFDRHWLRHSG
;
A
#
# COMPACT_ATOMS: atom_id res chain seq x y z
N MET A 1 -18.86 -26.53 6.54
CA MET A 1 -18.04 -25.49 5.86
C MET A 1 -16.57 -25.75 6.14
N ALA A 2 -15.67 -25.34 5.25
CA ALA A 2 -14.24 -25.52 5.47
C ALA A 2 -13.74 -24.59 6.60
N GLN A 3 -13.00 -25.13 7.58
CA GLN A 3 -12.61 -24.41 8.80
C GLN A 3 -11.09 -24.37 8.96
N HIS A 4 -10.60 -23.24 9.51
CA HIS A 4 -9.19 -23.01 9.86
C HIS A 4 -8.19 -23.21 8.71
N ILE A 5 -8.61 -23.03 7.45
CA ILE A 5 -7.81 -23.35 6.27
C ILE A 5 -6.47 -22.59 6.23
N ALA A 6 -6.49 -21.30 6.56
CA ALA A 6 -5.26 -20.50 6.58
C ALA A 6 -4.26 -21.02 7.62
N GLN A 7 -4.73 -21.35 8.83
CA GLN A 7 -3.91 -21.88 9.91
C GLN A 7 -3.34 -23.27 9.54
N LYS A 8 -4.16 -24.15 8.99
CA LYS A 8 -3.74 -25.47 8.50
C LYS A 8 -2.69 -25.37 7.38
N LEU A 9 -2.85 -24.41 6.46
CA LEU A 9 -1.84 -24.17 5.41
C LEU A 9 -0.52 -23.67 5.99
N ARG A 10 -0.55 -22.81 7.01
CA ARG A 10 0.68 -22.36 7.69
C ARG A 10 1.41 -23.50 8.39
N LEU A 11 0.68 -24.41 9.05
CA LEU A 11 1.26 -25.64 9.60
C LEU A 11 1.85 -26.53 8.50
N THR A 12 1.21 -26.59 7.34
CA THR A 12 1.73 -27.34 6.18
C THR A 12 3.03 -26.73 5.65
N VAL A 13 3.11 -25.40 5.54
CA VAL A 13 4.35 -24.68 5.15
C VAL A 13 5.47 -24.97 6.15
N ALA A 14 5.18 -24.91 7.45
CA ALA A 14 6.14 -25.17 8.51
C ALA A 14 6.64 -26.63 8.49
N LEU A 15 5.75 -27.59 8.24
CA LEU A 15 6.07 -29.01 8.12
C LEU A 15 7.00 -29.27 6.92
N LEU A 16 6.65 -28.71 5.76
CA LEU A 16 7.41 -28.93 4.53
C LEU A 16 8.73 -28.14 4.48
N GLY A 17 8.93 -27.20 5.42
CA GLY A 17 10.09 -26.31 5.43
C GLY A 17 10.13 -25.38 4.21
N THR A 18 8.99 -25.17 3.53
CA THR A 18 8.92 -24.32 2.34
C THR A 18 9.13 -22.87 2.73
N VAL A 19 10.10 -22.20 2.12
CA VAL A 19 10.47 -20.82 2.45
C VAL A 19 9.60 -19.82 1.69
N SER A 20 8.99 -20.23 0.56
CA SER A 20 8.16 -19.36 -0.27
C SER A 20 6.81 -19.97 -0.67
N ARG A 21 5.86 -19.07 -1.00
CA ARG A 21 4.57 -19.42 -1.63
C ARG A 21 4.73 -20.21 -2.93
N LYS A 22 5.86 -20.00 -3.64
CA LYS A 22 6.21 -20.73 -4.86
C LYS A 22 6.58 -22.17 -4.58
N ASP A 23 7.31 -22.42 -3.51
CA ASP A 23 7.68 -23.77 -3.10
C ASP A 23 6.45 -24.56 -2.66
N LEU A 24 5.51 -23.92 -1.95
CA LEU A 24 4.24 -24.54 -1.59
C LEU A 24 3.40 -24.90 -2.83
N ALA A 25 3.25 -23.98 -3.79
CA ALA A 25 2.52 -24.27 -5.03
C ALA A 25 3.20 -25.37 -5.86
N ALA A 26 4.54 -25.40 -5.89
CA ALA A 26 5.31 -26.47 -6.53
C ALA A 26 5.08 -27.82 -5.82
N ALA A 27 5.03 -27.83 -4.48
CA ALA A 27 4.76 -29.04 -3.71
C ALA A 27 3.39 -29.65 -4.04
N PHE A 28 2.34 -28.83 -4.16
CA PHE A 28 1.03 -29.28 -4.62
C PHE A 28 1.06 -29.81 -6.06
N ARG A 29 1.78 -29.14 -6.98
CA ARG A 29 1.91 -29.61 -8.37
C ARG A 29 2.66 -30.94 -8.49
N ASN A 30 3.62 -31.19 -7.61
CA ASN A 30 4.34 -32.47 -7.58
C ASN A 30 3.42 -33.64 -7.19
N VAL A 31 2.35 -33.37 -6.45
CA VAL A 31 1.31 -34.36 -6.12
C VAL A 31 0.31 -34.50 -7.28
N ASN A 32 -0.11 -33.38 -7.85
CA ASN A 32 -1.06 -33.32 -8.95
C ASN A 32 -0.71 -32.16 -9.89
N PRO A 33 -0.16 -32.42 -11.09
CA PRO A 33 0.19 -31.37 -12.05
C PRO A 33 -1.00 -30.48 -12.46
N ASN A 34 -2.21 -31.02 -12.39
CA ASN A 34 -3.47 -30.33 -12.72
C ASN A 34 -4.17 -29.74 -11.48
N THR A 35 -3.45 -29.61 -10.37
CA THR A 35 -4.01 -29.04 -9.14
C THR A 35 -4.50 -27.60 -9.37
N ALA A 36 -5.62 -27.26 -8.75
CA ALA A 36 -6.14 -25.90 -8.73
C ALA A 36 -5.39 -24.99 -7.73
N PHE A 37 -4.38 -25.52 -7.04
CA PHE A 37 -3.48 -24.79 -6.14
C PHE A 37 -2.39 -24.05 -6.95
N ASP A 38 -2.68 -22.82 -7.35
CA ASP A 38 -1.73 -21.94 -8.04
C ASP A 38 -1.16 -20.84 -7.11
N LEU A 39 -0.14 -20.12 -7.59
CA LEU A 39 0.53 -19.04 -6.85
C LEU A 39 -0.42 -17.94 -6.38
N GLY A 40 -1.34 -17.50 -7.26
CA GLY A 40 -2.24 -16.39 -6.97
C GLY A 40 -3.34 -16.77 -5.96
N ARG A 41 -3.75 -18.04 -5.94
CA ARG A 41 -4.71 -18.60 -4.98
C ARG A 41 -4.05 -18.95 -3.65
N ALA A 42 -2.84 -19.50 -3.67
CA ALA A 42 -2.06 -19.84 -2.48
C ALA A 42 -1.89 -18.63 -1.56
N ASP A 43 -1.59 -17.47 -2.13
CA ASP A 43 -1.45 -16.22 -1.38
C ASP A 43 -2.75 -15.84 -0.64
N LYS A 44 -3.88 -15.89 -1.35
CA LYS A 44 -5.20 -15.56 -0.77
C LYS A 44 -5.60 -16.56 0.31
N TRP A 45 -5.27 -17.84 0.16
CA TRP A 45 -5.63 -18.89 1.12
C TRP A 45 -4.76 -18.86 2.39
N LEU A 46 -3.45 -18.64 2.27
CA LEU A 46 -2.54 -18.47 3.43
C LEU A 46 -2.89 -17.23 4.28
N GLN A 47 -3.42 -16.19 3.64
CA GLN A 47 -3.90 -14.97 4.31
C GLN A 47 -5.33 -15.10 4.86
N GLY A 48 -6.03 -16.22 4.62
CA GLY A 48 -7.42 -16.43 5.04
C GLY A 48 -8.45 -15.57 4.30
N ARG A 49 -8.08 -14.96 3.17
CA ARG A 49 -8.95 -14.08 2.37
C ARG A 49 -9.91 -14.84 1.47
N ALA A 50 -9.60 -16.09 1.19
CA ALA A 50 -10.42 -17.00 0.43
C ALA A 50 -10.19 -18.43 0.94
N GLN A 51 -11.04 -19.34 0.50
CA GLN A 51 -10.89 -20.77 0.75
C GLN A 51 -10.96 -21.54 -0.58
N PRO A 52 -10.30 -22.70 -0.70
CA PRO A 52 -10.49 -23.58 -1.84
C PRO A 52 -11.96 -23.96 -2.01
N ARG A 53 -12.51 -23.69 -3.21
CA ARG A 53 -13.89 -24.09 -3.55
C ARG A 53 -13.96 -25.50 -4.12
N GLN A 54 -12.86 -25.96 -4.71
CA GLN A 54 -12.78 -27.26 -5.35
C GLN A 54 -12.31 -28.29 -4.33
N LEU A 55 -13.07 -29.39 -4.19
CA LEU A 55 -12.77 -30.44 -3.24
C LEU A 55 -11.40 -31.10 -3.52
N SER A 56 -11.04 -31.19 -4.81
CA SER A 56 -9.78 -31.76 -5.29
C SER A 56 -8.54 -31.14 -4.64
N VAL A 57 -8.58 -29.85 -4.30
CA VAL A 57 -7.46 -29.18 -3.61
C VAL A 57 -7.19 -29.81 -2.25
N TYR A 58 -8.24 -30.20 -1.53
CA TYR A 58 -8.10 -30.84 -0.23
C TYR A 58 -7.64 -32.30 -0.37
N ASP A 59 -8.04 -32.99 -1.44
CA ASP A 59 -7.56 -34.34 -1.73
C ASP A 59 -6.07 -34.33 -2.10
N ASP A 60 -5.63 -33.37 -2.91
CA ASP A 60 -4.22 -33.11 -3.20
C ASP A 60 -3.46 -32.78 -1.90
N TRP A 61 -4.08 -32.02 -0.99
CA TRP A 61 -3.48 -31.66 0.29
C TRP A 61 -3.29 -32.87 1.22
N SER A 62 -4.27 -33.77 1.28
CA SER A 62 -4.14 -35.03 2.04
C SER A 62 -2.99 -35.87 1.52
N LYS A 63 -2.88 -36.02 0.20
CA LYS A 63 -1.78 -36.73 -0.46
C LYS A 63 -0.43 -36.05 -0.21
N LEU A 64 -0.35 -34.73 -0.28
CA LEU A 64 0.85 -33.95 0.01
C LEU A 64 1.37 -34.22 1.42
N LEU A 65 0.47 -34.21 2.40
CA LEU A 65 0.78 -34.50 3.80
C LEU A 65 0.90 -36.00 4.10
N LYS A 66 0.65 -36.86 3.11
CA LYS A 66 0.61 -38.32 3.23
C LYS A 66 -0.29 -38.78 4.39
N LEU A 67 -1.41 -38.10 4.61
CA LEU A 67 -2.38 -38.43 5.65
C LEU A 67 -3.27 -39.58 5.22
N GLU A 68 -3.77 -40.36 6.18
CA GLU A 68 -4.76 -41.41 5.93
C GLU A 68 -6.17 -40.82 5.78
N GLN A 69 -6.38 -39.63 6.32
CA GLN A 69 -7.65 -38.92 6.29
C GLN A 69 -7.92 -38.30 4.91
N SER A 70 -9.18 -38.24 4.50
CA SER A 70 -9.59 -37.68 3.20
C SER A 70 -9.44 -36.16 3.10
N GLY A 71 -9.51 -35.60 1.89
CA GLY A 71 -9.56 -34.15 1.70
C GLY A 71 -10.79 -33.52 2.37
N ALA A 72 -11.93 -34.20 2.35
CA ALA A 72 -13.13 -33.75 3.07
C ALA A 72 -12.88 -33.61 4.59
N TRP A 73 -12.12 -34.53 5.17
CA TRP A 73 -11.71 -34.42 6.58
C TRP A 73 -10.79 -33.22 6.80
N ILE A 74 -9.81 -32.96 5.93
CA ILE A 74 -8.95 -31.76 6.03
C ILE A 74 -9.77 -30.47 6.00
N ALA A 75 -10.80 -30.41 5.15
CA ALA A 75 -11.66 -29.24 5.08
C ALA A 75 -12.43 -29.03 6.39
N GLN A 76 -12.93 -30.10 7.02
CA GLN A 76 -13.90 -30.03 8.12
C GLN A 76 -13.30 -30.15 9.51
N SER A 77 -12.11 -30.74 9.65
CA SER A 77 -11.46 -30.93 10.96
C SER A 77 -11.25 -29.60 11.67
N ASP A 78 -11.18 -29.64 12.99
CA ASP A 78 -10.70 -28.48 13.75
C ASP A 78 -9.17 -28.37 13.63
N LEU A 79 -8.62 -27.26 14.12
CA LEU A 79 -7.17 -27.05 14.10
C LEU A 79 -6.43 -28.07 14.99
N PRO A 80 -6.86 -28.36 16.24
CA PRO A 80 -6.21 -29.35 17.08
C PRO A 80 -6.17 -30.76 16.48
N GLY A 81 -7.27 -31.25 15.90
CA GLY A 81 -7.35 -32.56 15.27
C GLY A 81 -6.46 -32.66 14.02
N PHE A 82 -6.39 -31.59 13.23
CA PHE A 82 -5.47 -31.51 12.09
C PHE A 82 -4.00 -31.55 12.52
N THR A 83 -3.63 -30.76 13.53
CA THR A 83 -2.27 -30.76 14.08
C THR A 83 -1.89 -32.14 14.62
N ALA A 84 -2.79 -32.79 15.38
CA ALA A 84 -2.55 -34.13 15.91
C ALA A 84 -2.29 -35.16 14.81
N ALA A 85 -3.05 -35.14 13.70
CA ALA A 85 -2.84 -36.05 12.58
C ALA A 85 -1.49 -35.82 11.88
N ILE A 86 -1.07 -34.57 11.70
CA ILE A 86 0.26 -34.25 11.15
C ILE A 86 1.37 -34.72 12.09
N CYS A 87 1.27 -34.40 13.38
CA CYS A 87 2.27 -34.79 14.38
C CYS A 87 2.42 -36.32 14.43
N ALA A 88 1.30 -37.05 14.46
CA ALA A 88 1.31 -38.52 14.46
C ALA A 88 1.94 -39.09 13.19
N ARG A 89 1.65 -38.50 12.01
CA ARG A 89 2.17 -39.00 10.74
C ARG A 89 3.65 -38.72 10.52
N HIS A 90 4.12 -37.54 10.94
CA HIS A 90 5.47 -37.06 10.63
C HIS A 90 6.44 -37.14 11.81
N GLY A 91 5.97 -37.58 12.99
CA GLY A 91 6.80 -37.71 14.19
C GLY A 91 7.33 -36.38 14.72
N ILE A 92 6.61 -35.28 14.48
CA ILE A 92 7.02 -33.93 14.89
C ILE A 92 6.27 -33.53 16.15
N ASP A 93 7.01 -32.98 17.12
CA ASP A 93 6.41 -32.40 18.32
C ASP A 93 5.47 -31.22 17.97
N ARG A 94 4.32 -31.18 18.64
CA ARG A 94 3.28 -30.18 18.40
C ARG A 94 3.77 -28.77 18.67
N THR A 95 4.46 -28.57 19.79
CA THR A 95 4.91 -27.23 20.21
C THR A 95 5.97 -26.70 19.25
N GLU A 96 6.86 -27.58 18.77
CA GLU A 96 7.86 -27.24 17.77
C GLU A 96 7.24 -26.89 16.41
N LEU A 97 6.21 -27.62 15.97
CA LEU A 97 5.51 -27.33 14.71
C LEU A 97 4.78 -25.98 14.77
N GLU A 98 4.08 -25.71 15.87
CA GLU A 98 3.39 -24.44 16.10
C GLU A 98 4.39 -23.27 16.18
N ARG A 99 5.53 -23.46 16.86
CA ARG A 99 6.62 -22.47 16.94
C ARG A 99 7.20 -22.14 15.56
N ARG A 100 7.47 -23.15 14.72
CA ARG A 100 7.97 -22.96 13.34
C ARG A 100 6.96 -22.21 12.47
N ALA A 101 5.68 -22.56 12.58
CA ALA A 101 4.62 -21.90 11.84
C ALA A 101 4.46 -20.42 12.23
N GLY A 102 4.61 -20.10 13.53
CA GLY A 102 4.65 -18.72 14.01
C GLY A 102 5.85 -17.94 13.46
N ALA A 103 7.06 -18.46 13.68
CA ALA A 103 8.30 -17.78 13.30
C ALA A 103 8.43 -17.52 11.78
N GLN A 104 8.01 -18.46 10.92
CA GLN A 104 8.05 -18.27 9.47
C GLN A 104 7.03 -17.23 8.98
N PHE A 105 5.87 -17.17 9.62
CA PHE A 105 4.84 -16.20 9.26
C PHE A 105 5.24 -14.79 9.70
N GLU A 106 5.78 -14.64 10.92
CA GLU A 106 6.32 -13.37 11.43
C GLU A 106 7.52 -12.87 10.62
N ALA A 107 8.44 -13.76 10.23
CA ALA A 107 9.57 -13.40 9.37
C ALA A 107 9.10 -12.94 7.97
N SER A 108 8.07 -13.58 7.42
CA SER A 108 7.52 -13.24 6.10
C SER A 108 6.72 -11.93 6.13
N SER A 109 5.89 -11.72 7.16
CA SER A 109 5.15 -10.46 7.33
C SER A 109 6.08 -9.31 7.65
N GLY A 110 7.06 -9.50 8.53
CA GLY A 110 8.09 -8.50 8.84
C GLY A 110 8.96 -8.15 7.64
N HIS A 111 9.26 -9.10 6.74
CA HIS A 111 9.98 -8.82 5.50
C HIS A 111 9.11 -8.05 4.48
N GLU A 112 7.82 -8.36 4.35
CA GLU A 112 6.90 -7.58 3.52
C GLU A 112 6.72 -6.16 4.06
N GLU A 113 6.51 -5.98 5.36
CA GLU A 113 6.37 -4.67 6.01
C GLU A 113 7.65 -3.84 5.94
N ARG A 114 8.83 -4.43 6.17
CA ARG A 114 10.12 -3.74 5.98
C ARG A 114 10.35 -3.38 4.51
N SER A 115 10.03 -4.27 3.58
CA SER A 115 10.13 -3.96 2.14
C SER A 115 9.17 -2.85 1.73
N LEU A 116 8.00 -2.76 2.37
CA LEU A 116 7.02 -1.71 2.16
C LEU A 116 7.49 -0.37 2.73
N GLY A 117 8.08 -0.40 3.93
CA GLY A 117 8.67 0.76 4.56
C GLY A 117 9.81 1.35 3.74
N LEU A 118 10.71 0.50 3.25
CA LEU A 118 11.79 0.91 2.33
C LEU A 118 11.26 1.46 0.99
N ALA A 119 10.13 0.93 0.50
CA ALA A 119 9.52 1.42 -0.73
C ALA A 119 8.88 2.81 -0.57
N LEU A 120 8.31 3.11 0.60
CA LEU A 120 7.66 4.40 0.90
C LEU A 120 8.61 5.45 1.50
N ALA A 121 9.71 5.06 2.11
CA ALA A 121 10.63 6.01 2.71
C ALA A 121 11.26 6.91 1.62
N GLY A 122 11.23 8.22 1.83
CA GLY A 122 11.77 9.20 0.89
C GLY A 122 11.11 10.57 0.98
N THR A 123 11.50 11.45 0.06
CA THR A 123 10.97 12.80 -0.06
C THR A 123 10.09 12.91 -1.31
N TYR A 124 9.05 13.73 -1.22
CA TYR A 124 8.05 13.87 -2.25
C TYR A 124 7.64 15.34 -2.44
N ALA A 125 7.41 15.72 -3.70
CA ALA A 125 6.72 16.95 -4.08
C ALA A 125 5.21 16.69 -4.11
N CYS A 126 4.44 17.55 -3.46
CA CYS A 126 2.99 17.43 -3.35
C CYS A 126 2.30 18.57 -4.07
N TYR A 127 1.21 18.25 -4.76
CA TYR A 127 0.36 19.20 -5.46
C TYR A 127 -1.10 18.92 -5.11
N SER A 128 -1.83 19.96 -4.73
CA SER A 128 -3.25 19.90 -4.41
C SER A 128 -3.89 21.25 -4.70
N HIS A 129 -5.23 21.31 -4.75
CA HIS A 129 -5.89 22.60 -4.59
C HIS A 129 -5.81 23.08 -3.15
N ALA A 130 -5.60 24.38 -3.00
CA ALA A 130 -5.49 25.02 -1.70
C ALA A 130 -6.75 24.86 -0.86
N LEU A 131 -6.56 24.47 0.41
CA LEU A 131 -7.62 24.46 1.41
C LEU A 131 -7.80 25.88 1.96
N SER A 132 -8.23 26.81 1.10
CA SER A 132 -8.43 28.20 1.44
C SER A 132 -9.54 28.83 0.59
N PRO A 133 -10.55 29.49 1.20
CA PRO A 133 -11.53 30.27 0.48
C PRO A 133 -10.91 31.45 -0.30
N TYR A 134 -9.83 32.07 0.21
CA TYR A 134 -9.18 33.20 -0.45
C TYR A 134 -8.36 32.80 -1.68
N TYR A 135 -7.82 31.59 -1.69
CA TYR A 135 -7.03 31.04 -2.81
C TYR A 135 -7.79 29.93 -3.55
N ARG A 136 -9.12 30.03 -3.59
CA ARG A 136 -9.99 29.02 -4.20
C ARG A 136 -9.59 28.77 -5.66
N GLY A 137 -9.46 27.48 -6.02
CA GLY A 137 -9.09 27.05 -7.36
C GLY A 137 -7.60 27.15 -7.67
N GLN A 138 -6.79 27.79 -6.81
CA GLN A 138 -5.34 27.80 -6.98
C GLN A 138 -4.73 26.48 -6.52
N LEU A 139 -3.67 26.07 -7.21
CA LEU A 139 -2.85 24.95 -6.77
C LEU A 139 -1.84 25.42 -5.73
N ILE A 140 -1.56 24.57 -4.75
CA ILE A 140 -0.53 24.77 -3.76
C ILE A 140 0.49 23.63 -3.82
N ARG A 141 1.75 23.99 -3.65
CA ARG A 141 2.88 23.07 -3.55
C ARG A 141 3.21 22.82 -2.08
N GLY A 142 3.40 21.56 -1.74
CA GLY A 142 3.90 21.14 -0.44
C GLY A 142 4.96 20.07 -0.59
N SER A 143 5.72 19.81 0.47
CA SER A 143 6.67 18.70 0.52
C SER A 143 6.22 17.67 1.56
N LEU A 144 6.39 16.39 1.25
CA LEU A 144 6.16 15.29 2.18
C LEU A 144 7.47 14.52 2.36
N SER A 145 7.90 14.28 3.59
CA SER A 145 8.88 13.24 3.90
C SER A 145 8.16 12.06 4.55
N ILE A 146 8.55 10.85 4.17
CA ILE A 146 8.15 9.61 4.85
C ILE A 146 9.43 8.94 5.32
N GLU A 147 9.50 8.64 6.61
CA GLU A 147 10.67 8.05 7.25
C GLU A 147 10.28 6.81 8.04
N THR A 148 11.24 5.90 8.23
CA THR A 148 11.04 4.77 9.13
C THR A 148 11.08 5.26 10.58
N GLY A 149 9.95 5.18 11.27
CA GLY A 149 9.79 5.60 12.65
C GLY A 149 9.49 4.44 13.62
N PRO A 150 9.38 4.72 14.92
CA PRO A 150 8.93 3.73 15.91
C PRO A 150 7.43 3.46 15.79
N GLY A 151 7.00 2.18 15.81
CA GLY A 151 5.58 1.79 15.83
C GLY A 151 5.27 0.53 15.01
N PRO A 152 4.03 -0.01 15.07
CA PRO A 152 3.64 -1.28 14.44
C PRO A 152 3.71 -1.29 12.91
N HIS A 153 3.64 -0.13 12.25
CA HIS A 153 3.91 0.00 10.80
C HIS A 153 5.25 0.67 10.50
N GLY A 154 5.90 1.20 11.53
CA GLY A 154 7.22 1.78 11.48
C GLY A 154 7.40 2.94 10.49
N LEU A 155 6.34 3.71 10.17
CA LEU A 155 6.42 4.83 9.22
C LEU A 155 5.79 6.10 9.81
N THR A 156 6.49 7.21 9.64
CA THR A 156 6.04 8.56 10.02
C THR A 156 6.16 9.48 8.81
N ALA A 157 5.18 10.35 8.64
CA ALA A 157 5.16 11.38 7.62
C ALA A 157 5.28 12.77 8.23
N ALA A 158 5.97 13.67 7.54
CA ALA A 158 5.94 15.11 7.80
C ALA A 158 5.57 15.85 6.51
N TYR A 159 4.45 16.55 6.53
CA TYR A 159 3.92 17.35 5.42
C TYR A 159 4.11 18.83 5.71
N ARG A 160 4.55 19.59 4.70
CA ARG A 160 4.88 21.00 4.80
C ARG A 160 4.30 21.80 3.65
N GLU A 161 3.76 22.98 3.97
CA GLU A 161 3.37 24.00 2.99
C GLU A 161 4.02 25.35 3.34
N VAL A 162 4.37 26.13 2.32
CA VAL A 162 4.82 27.53 2.49
C VAL A 162 3.63 28.44 2.25
N LEU A 163 3.09 29.03 3.31
CA LEU A 163 1.92 29.89 3.25
C LEU A 163 2.32 31.37 3.36
N PRO A 164 1.49 32.31 2.87
CA PRO A 164 1.67 33.74 3.07
C PRO A 164 1.77 34.16 4.55
N THR A 165 1.20 33.35 5.45
CA THR A 165 1.21 33.58 6.90
C THR A 165 2.37 32.91 7.62
N GLY A 166 3.19 32.13 6.92
CA GLY A 166 4.29 31.36 7.51
C GLY A 166 4.32 29.93 6.99
N GLN A 167 5.13 29.09 7.63
CA GLN A 167 5.26 27.69 7.27
C GLN A 167 4.27 26.84 8.06
N LEU A 168 3.49 26.03 7.36
CA LEU A 168 2.70 24.95 7.97
C LEU A 168 3.55 23.68 8.00
N LEU A 169 3.59 23.00 9.15
CA LEU A 169 4.23 21.70 9.30
C LEU A 169 3.32 20.78 10.13
N VAL A 170 2.87 19.68 9.52
CA VAL A 170 2.04 18.67 10.18
C VAL A 170 2.70 17.30 10.07
N GLY A 171 2.68 16.52 11.15
CA GLY A 171 3.33 15.22 11.23
C GLY A 171 2.44 14.15 11.82
N GLY A 172 2.70 12.90 11.49
CA GLY A 172 1.94 11.78 12.04
C GLY A 172 2.29 10.41 11.47
N PRO A 173 1.77 9.34 12.07
CA PRO A 173 2.03 7.98 11.60
C PRO A 173 1.38 7.74 10.23
N VAL A 174 2.05 6.92 9.42
CA VAL A 174 1.54 6.41 8.17
C VAL A 174 1.15 4.95 8.35
N THR A 175 -0.07 4.61 7.92
CA THR A 175 -0.67 3.28 8.05
C THR A 175 -0.90 2.69 6.66
N PRO A 176 0.07 1.95 6.11
CA PRO A 176 -0.14 1.20 4.89
C PRO A 176 -1.12 0.04 5.14
N THR A 177 -2.12 -0.08 4.28
CA THR A 177 -3.03 -1.22 4.26
C THR A 177 -3.09 -1.80 2.86
N LYS A 178 -3.77 -2.94 2.74
CA LYS A 178 -3.95 -3.60 1.44
C LYS A 178 -4.95 -2.87 0.53
N ARG A 179 -5.70 -1.89 1.05
CA ARG A 179 -6.73 -1.13 0.29
C ARG A 179 -6.37 0.33 0.09
N GLY A 180 -5.32 0.81 0.73
CA GLY A 180 -4.95 2.22 0.70
C GLY A 180 -3.83 2.52 1.69
N LEU A 181 -3.30 3.73 1.58
CA LEU A 181 -2.33 4.30 2.50
C LEU A 181 -3.01 5.46 3.22
N TYR A 182 -2.99 5.43 4.55
CA TYR A 182 -3.69 6.40 5.38
C TYR A 182 -2.69 7.14 6.26
N ALA A 183 -2.86 8.46 6.40
CA ALA A 183 -2.09 9.25 7.34
C ALA A 183 -3.00 10.28 8.02
N PHE A 184 -2.88 10.42 9.33
CA PHE A 184 -3.51 11.50 10.08
C PHE A 184 -2.42 12.36 10.67
N LEU A 185 -2.27 13.56 10.12
CA LEU A 185 -1.17 14.49 10.37
C LEU A 185 -1.67 15.65 11.22
N LYS A 186 -0.89 16.01 12.24
CA LYS A 186 -1.21 17.08 13.17
C LYS A 186 -0.08 18.08 13.26
N GLU A 187 -0.43 19.34 13.40
CA GLU A 187 0.51 20.37 13.82
C GLU A 187 0.86 20.18 15.29
N THR A 188 2.12 20.40 15.67
CA THR A 188 2.57 20.21 17.05
C THR A 188 2.10 21.35 17.96
N ASP A 189 2.16 22.59 17.47
CA ASP A 189 1.91 23.82 18.23
C ASP A 189 0.71 24.62 17.69
N GLY A 190 -0.14 23.98 16.90
CA GLY A 190 -1.31 24.60 16.28
C GLY A 190 -2.46 23.62 16.11
N ASP A 191 -3.54 24.10 15.50
CA ASP A 191 -4.80 23.36 15.38
C ASP A 191 -4.99 22.70 14.00
N ALA A 192 -3.99 22.83 13.11
CA ALA A 192 -4.08 22.27 11.77
C ALA A 192 -4.01 20.74 11.79
N HIS A 193 -4.99 20.12 11.13
CA HIS A 193 -5.09 18.68 10.99
C HIS A 193 -5.38 18.31 9.56
N PHE A 194 -4.60 17.37 9.02
CA PHE A 194 -4.84 16.78 7.71
C PHE A 194 -5.04 15.28 7.80
N PHE A 195 -5.98 14.79 7.01
CA PHE A 195 -6.14 13.37 6.74
C PHE A 195 -5.85 13.08 5.27
N LEU A 196 -4.91 12.15 5.05
CA LEU A 196 -4.56 11.63 3.74
C LEU A 196 -5.19 10.24 3.55
N CYS A 197 -5.95 10.09 2.47
CA CYS A 197 -6.54 8.83 2.04
C CYS A 197 -6.07 8.52 0.62
N LEU A 198 -5.02 7.70 0.52
CA LEU A 198 -4.30 7.48 -0.73
C LEU A 198 -4.54 6.07 -1.27
N PHE A 199 -4.40 5.92 -2.59
CA PHE A 199 -4.40 4.62 -3.25
C PHE A 199 -3.34 3.69 -2.64
N PRO A 200 -3.55 2.36 -2.69
CA PRO A 200 -2.50 1.43 -2.28
C PRO A 200 -1.27 1.63 -3.16
N GLN A 201 -0.09 1.58 -2.56
CA GLN A 201 1.15 1.75 -3.31
C GLN A 201 1.34 0.65 -4.37
N SER A 202 1.84 1.04 -5.53
CA SER A 202 2.43 0.14 -6.52
C SER A 202 3.94 0.34 -6.52
N ARG A 203 4.73 -0.74 -6.61
CA ARG A 203 6.17 -0.61 -6.85
C ARG A 203 6.40 0.03 -8.23
N PRO A 204 7.33 0.98 -8.38
CA PRO A 204 8.38 1.43 -7.44
C PRO A 204 7.97 2.47 -6.38
N GLY A 205 6.72 2.93 -6.35
CA GLY A 205 6.27 4.00 -5.45
C GLY A 205 6.71 5.39 -5.94
N SER A 206 6.77 5.58 -7.27
CA SER A 206 7.18 6.85 -7.88
C SER A 206 6.16 7.97 -7.64
N VAL A 207 4.89 7.62 -7.46
CA VAL A 207 3.79 8.56 -7.20
C VAL A 207 2.80 7.93 -6.23
N LEU A 208 2.33 8.74 -5.29
CA LEU A 208 1.16 8.48 -4.46
C LEU A 208 0.06 9.48 -4.85
N GLY A 209 -1.18 9.13 -4.61
CA GLY A 209 -2.28 10.03 -4.89
C GLY A 209 -3.57 9.55 -4.26
N GLY A 210 -4.51 10.48 -4.12
CA GLY A 210 -5.78 10.22 -3.47
C GLY A 210 -6.40 11.52 -3.00
N TYR A 211 -6.93 11.50 -1.78
CA TYR A 211 -7.57 12.66 -1.16
C TYR A 211 -6.75 13.19 0.01
N MET A 212 -6.81 14.52 0.16
CA MET A 212 -6.43 15.25 1.36
C MET A 212 -7.66 16.00 1.87
N CYS A 213 -7.96 15.90 3.16
CA CYS A 213 -8.99 16.71 3.79
C CYS A 213 -8.52 17.31 5.11
N GLY A 214 -9.17 18.42 5.48
CA GLY A 214 -8.85 19.19 6.68
C GLY A 214 -9.75 20.42 6.79
N GLY A 215 -9.48 21.25 7.80
CA GLY A 215 -10.04 22.60 7.86
C GLY A 215 -9.34 23.52 6.86
N ALA A 216 -10.05 24.54 6.38
CA ALA A 216 -9.42 25.61 5.62
C ALA A 216 -8.35 26.30 6.47
N ILE A 217 -7.13 26.42 5.92
CA ILE A 217 -5.97 26.95 6.65
C ILE A 217 -5.92 28.47 6.62
N ILE A 218 -6.25 29.08 5.47
CA ILE A 218 -6.32 30.53 5.33
C ILE A 218 -7.76 30.90 4.98
N GLY A 219 -8.48 31.50 5.93
CA GLY A 219 -9.87 31.88 5.75
C GLY A 219 -10.42 32.58 7.01
N PRO A 220 -11.63 33.16 6.92
CA PRO A 220 -12.26 33.77 8.08
C PRO A 220 -12.75 32.73 9.09
N GLU A 221 -13.06 31.51 8.63
CA GLU A 221 -13.58 30.40 9.43
C GLU A 221 -12.95 29.07 8.99
N PRO A 222 -12.73 28.11 9.91
CA PRO A 222 -12.20 26.79 9.59
C PRO A 222 -13.28 25.93 8.89
N GLN A 223 -13.39 26.07 7.58
CA GLN A 223 -14.37 25.33 6.77
C GLN A 223 -13.86 23.92 6.44
N PRO A 224 -14.68 22.86 6.61
CA PRO A 224 -14.33 21.52 6.15
C PRO A 224 -14.03 21.54 4.64
N SER A 225 -12.86 21.03 4.28
CA SER A 225 -12.33 21.10 2.92
C SER A 225 -11.78 19.74 2.48
N LEU A 226 -11.95 19.43 1.20
CA LEU A 226 -11.52 18.19 0.57
C LEU A 226 -10.91 18.51 -0.79
N THR A 227 -9.77 17.90 -1.09
CA THR A 227 -9.06 18.08 -2.36
C THR A 227 -8.45 16.76 -2.79
N ARG A 228 -8.22 16.60 -4.11
CA ARG A 228 -7.34 15.55 -4.60
C ARG A 228 -5.89 15.99 -4.40
N ILE A 229 -5.03 15.05 -4.05
CA ILE A 229 -3.60 15.30 -3.85
C ILE A 229 -2.79 14.34 -4.73
N LEU A 230 -1.77 14.90 -5.37
CA LEU A 230 -0.73 14.19 -6.11
C LEU A 230 0.58 14.34 -5.35
N ILE A 231 1.30 13.24 -5.15
CA ILE A 231 2.53 13.19 -4.35
C ILE A 231 3.58 12.46 -5.16
N VAL A 232 4.52 13.19 -5.75
CA VAL A 232 5.54 12.67 -6.67
C VAL A 232 6.85 12.46 -5.92
N ARG A 233 7.41 11.25 -5.98
CA ARG A 233 8.67 10.90 -5.33
C ARG A 233 9.83 11.62 -6.00
N LEU A 234 10.69 12.19 -5.17
CA LEU A 234 11.91 12.86 -5.57
C LEU A 234 13.13 11.99 -5.25
N ARG A 235 14.25 12.30 -5.90
CA ARG A 235 15.55 11.71 -5.58
C ARG A 235 16.23 12.51 -4.49
N ASP A 236 16.17 13.83 -4.64
CA ASP A 236 16.77 14.79 -3.74
C ASP A 236 15.67 15.49 -2.94
N PRO A 237 15.96 15.91 -1.70
CA PRO A 237 15.01 16.67 -0.91
C PRO A 237 14.69 18.01 -1.58
N THR A 238 13.45 18.48 -1.41
CA THR A 238 13.06 19.81 -1.88
C THR A 238 13.86 20.88 -1.13
N PRO A 239 14.29 21.97 -1.80
CA PRO A 239 14.84 23.13 -1.12
C PRO A 239 13.88 23.66 -0.04
N GLU A 240 14.39 24.19 1.07
CA GLU A 240 13.55 24.70 2.16
C GLU A 240 12.62 25.85 1.70
N ALA A 241 13.08 26.68 0.76
CA ALA A 241 12.27 27.75 0.17
C ALA A 241 11.25 27.26 -0.87
N TRP A 242 11.30 25.98 -1.28
CA TRP A 242 10.37 25.44 -2.28
C TRP A 242 9.01 25.14 -1.62
N GLY A 243 7.93 25.52 -2.33
CA GLY A 243 6.56 25.33 -1.87
C GLY A 243 5.65 26.53 -2.18
N GLY A 244 4.45 26.48 -1.62
CA GLY A 244 3.46 27.55 -1.71
C GLY A 244 2.70 27.59 -3.02
N TYR A 245 1.88 28.62 -3.20
CA TYR A 245 0.96 28.73 -4.32
C TYR A 245 1.68 28.67 -5.66
N LEU A 246 1.15 27.85 -6.56
CA LEU A 246 1.57 27.82 -7.95
C LEU A 246 0.82 28.93 -8.69
N PRO A 247 1.49 29.75 -9.53
CA PRO A 247 0.83 30.73 -10.36
C PRO A 247 -0.27 30.10 -11.24
N PRO A 248 -1.33 30.84 -11.63
CA PRO A 248 -2.42 30.30 -12.46
C PRO A 248 -1.98 29.69 -13.80
N ASP A 249 -0.90 30.20 -14.38
CA ASP A 249 -0.24 29.72 -15.61
C ASP A 249 0.95 28.80 -15.32
N GLY A 250 1.15 28.42 -14.06
CA GLY A 250 2.20 27.54 -13.61
C GLY A 250 2.03 26.12 -14.13
N SER A 251 3.15 25.50 -14.47
CA SER A 251 3.23 24.14 -14.99
C SER A 251 3.78 23.21 -13.91
N ILE A 252 3.03 22.16 -13.56
CA ILE A 252 3.48 21.14 -12.61
C ILE A 252 4.66 20.38 -13.23
N ALA A 253 4.61 20.08 -14.52
CA ALA A 253 5.69 19.39 -15.23
C ALA A 253 7.00 20.20 -15.21
N ARG A 254 6.96 21.52 -15.42
CA ARG A 254 8.14 22.39 -15.32
C ARG A 254 8.65 22.51 -13.89
N ASP A 255 7.74 22.63 -12.92
CA ASP A 255 8.10 22.71 -11.50
C ASP A 255 8.80 21.40 -11.04
N LEU A 256 8.26 20.24 -11.41
CA LEU A 256 8.93 18.94 -11.21
C LEU A 256 10.27 18.84 -11.93
N ALA A 257 10.39 19.39 -13.15
CA ALA A 257 11.66 19.43 -13.86
C ALA A 257 12.72 20.27 -13.15
N SER A 258 12.32 21.37 -12.50
CA SER A 258 13.22 22.17 -11.66
C SER A 258 13.71 21.42 -10.41
N LEU A 259 12.99 20.38 -9.99
CA LEU A 259 13.38 19.45 -8.92
C LEU A 259 14.15 18.22 -9.45
N GLY A 260 14.59 18.25 -10.71
CA GLY A 260 15.44 17.20 -11.29
C GLY A 260 14.69 16.03 -11.92
N LEU A 261 13.36 16.10 -12.08
CA LEU A 261 12.62 15.08 -12.82
C LEU A 261 12.69 15.33 -14.34
N THR A 262 13.10 14.32 -15.09
CA THR A 262 13.02 14.40 -16.57
C THR A 262 11.60 14.04 -17.01
N ILE A 263 10.84 15.04 -17.49
CA ILE A 263 9.46 14.87 -17.95
C ILE A 263 9.42 14.92 -19.49
N GLU A 264 8.98 13.81 -20.11
CA GLU A 264 8.70 13.78 -21.55
C GLU A 264 7.31 14.36 -21.82
N GLN A 265 7.17 15.18 -22.86
CA GLN A 265 5.89 15.82 -23.25
C GLN A 265 5.23 16.61 -22.11
N PRO A 266 5.90 17.65 -21.56
CA PRO A 266 5.45 18.37 -20.37
C PRO A 266 4.02 18.90 -20.46
N GLU A 267 3.58 19.36 -21.63
CA GLU A 267 2.21 19.85 -21.83
C GLU A 267 1.14 18.74 -21.72
N ALA A 268 1.46 17.53 -22.18
CA ALA A 268 0.54 16.39 -22.06
C ALA A 268 0.45 15.94 -20.60
N VAL A 269 1.59 15.92 -19.90
CA VAL A 269 1.65 15.62 -18.47
C VAL A 269 0.89 16.66 -17.67
N ASP A 270 1.09 17.96 -17.91
CA ASP A 270 0.34 19.02 -17.22
C ASP A 270 -1.17 18.87 -17.39
N ARG A 271 -1.66 18.62 -18.60
CA ARG A 271 -3.09 18.39 -18.84
C ARG A 271 -3.61 17.20 -18.03
N GLN A 272 -2.84 16.11 -17.99
CA GLN A 272 -3.21 14.91 -17.25
C GLN A 272 -3.23 15.14 -15.73
N LEU A 273 -2.23 15.85 -15.20
CA LEU A 273 -2.14 16.17 -13.77
C LEU A 273 -3.22 17.15 -13.34
N ALA A 274 -3.46 18.20 -14.13
CA ALA A 274 -4.53 19.16 -13.90
C ALA A 274 -5.90 18.46 -13.91
N GLN A 275 -6.15 17.58 -14.89
CA GLN A 275 -7.39 16.81 -14.95
C GLN A 275 -7.58 15.92 -13.72
N PHE A 276 -6.52 15.30 -13.21
CA PHE A 276 -6.61 14.51 -11.99
C PHE A 276 -6.89 15.37 -10.77
N LEU A 277 -6.26 16.55 -10.63
CA LEU A 277 -6.40 17.40 -9.45
C LEU A 277 -7.76 18.12 -9.39
N VAL A 278 -8.38 18.38 -10.54
CA VAL A 278 -9.75 18.90 -10.62
C VAL A 278 -10.72 17.82 -10.10
N ALA A 279 -11.33 18.09 -8.95
CA ALA A 279 -12.21 17.16 -8.24
C ALA A 279 -13.61 17.02 -8.86
N ASP A 280 -13.92 17.78 -9.91
CA ASP A 280 -15.23 17.77 -10.57
C ASP A 280 -15.35 16.55 -11.48
N SER A 281 -15.79 15.45 -10.87
CA SER A 281 -16.50 14.43 -11.63
C SER A 281 -17.68 15.10 -12.33
N LYS A 282 -18.02 14.66 -13.55
CA LYS A 282 -19.19 15.15 -14.30
C LYS A 282 -20.52 15.03 -13.52
N ASP A 283 -20.53 14.24 -12.45
CA ASP A 283 -21.66 13.99 -11.55
C ASP A 283 -21.63 14.87 -10.28
N GLY A 284 -20.73 15.84 -10.18
CA GLY A 284 -20.78 16.92 -9.18
C GLY A 284 -20.43 16.52 -7.74
N GLY A 285 -19.75 15.40 -7.52
CA GLY A 285 -19.39 14.93 -6.18
C GLY A 285 -17.98 14.35 -6.05
N ALA A 286 -17.38 14.51 -4.87
CA ALA A 286 -16.14 13.85 -4.46
C ALA A 286 -16.40 12.38 -4.05
N SER A 287 -16.94 11.59 -4.97
CA SER A 287 -17.39 10.23 -4.71
C SER A 287 -16.23 9.22 -4.76
N GLN A 288 -15.62 9.05 -5.93
CA GLN A 288 -14.50 8.13 -6.14
C GLN A 288 -13.58 8.65 -7.23
N ILE A 289 -12.27 8.48 -7.05
CA ILE A 289 -11.30 8.66 -8.12
C ILE A 289 -11.28 7.38 -8.97
N PRO A 290 -11.58 7.43 -10.28
CA PRO A 290 -11.50 6.26 -11.13
C PRO A 290 -10.09 5.66 -11.14
N PRO A 291 -9.91 4.35 -10.90
CA PRO A 291 -8.58 3.74 -10.87
C PRO A 291 -7.77 3.94 -12.15
N ALA A 292 -8.44 4.07 -13.30
CA ALA A 292 -7.80 4.31 -14.58
C ALA A 292 -7.14 5.70 -14.66
N GLU A 293 -7.72 6.73 -14.04
CA GLU A 293 -7.14 8.08 -14.01
C GLU A 293 -5.80 8.07 -13.27
N PHE A 294 -5.77 7.50 -12.06
CA PHE A 294 -4.54 7.43 -11.28
C PHE A 294 -3.51 6.49 -11.90
N ARG A 295 -3.95 5.36 -12.47
CA ARG A 295 -3.04 4.43 -13.16
C ARG A 295 -2.34 5.05 -14.37
N ALA A 296 -3.05 5.87 -15.14
CA ALA A 296 -2.44 6.56 -16.27
C ALA A 296 -1.32 7.51 -15.82
N ILE A 297 -1.42 8.11 -14.62
CA ILE A 297 -0.36 8.94 -14.04
C ILE A 297 0.81 8.05 -13.60
N LEU A 298 0.53 6.97 -12.88
CA LEU A 298 1.56 5.99 -12.48
C LEU A 298 2.40 5.52 -13.66
N ASP A 299 1.76 5.16 -14.79
CA ASP A 299 2.47 4.67 -15.97
C ASP A 299 3.46 5.69 -16.54
N VAL A 300 3.21 7.00 -16.41
CA VAL A 300 4.16 8.05 -16.81
C VAL A 300 5.36 8.05 -15.87
N PHE A 301 5.13 8.18 -14.56
CA PHE A 301 6.20 8.37 -13.59
C PHE A 301 7.00 7.09 -13.28
N ASP A 302 6.39 5.91 -13.33
CA ASP A 302 7.08 4.63 -13.13
C ASP A 302 8.09 4.37 -14.24
N ARG A 303 7.74 4.70 -15.50
CA ARG A 303 8.68 4.63 -16.63
C ARG A 303 9.87 5.55 -16.41
N HIS A 304 9.65 6.77 -15.91
CA HIS A 304 10.72 7.71 -15.61
C HIS A 304 11.62 7.22 -14.48
N TRP A 305 11.02 6.74 -13.38
CA TRP A 305 11.76 6.23 -12.22
C TRP A 305 12.67 5.06 -12.59
N LEU A 306 12.15 4.09 -13.34
CA LEU A 306 12.88 2.89 -13.74
C LEU A 306 13.99 3.17 -14.75
N ARG A 307 13.79 4.07 -15.72
CA ARG A 307 14.81 4.42 -16.73
C ARG A 307 16.08 5.03 -16.14
N HIS A 308 15.99 5.60 -14.94
CA HIS A 308 17.08 6.31 -14.29
C HIS A 308 17.54 5.62 -12.99
N SER A 309 17.05 4.41 -12.69
CA SER A 309 17.47 3.61 -11.53
C SER A 309 18.74 2.78 -11.79
N GLY A 310 19.53 3.16 -12.80
CA GLY A 310 20.83 2.57 -13.15
C GLY A 310 21.99 3.38 -12.64
#